data_AF-A0A933F030-F1
#
_entry.id   AF-A0A933F030-F1
#
_cell.length_a   1.000
_cell.length_b   1.000
_cell.length_c   1.000
_cell.angle_alpha   90.00
_cell.angle_beta   90.00
_cell.angle_gamma   90.00
#
_symmetry.space_group_name_H-M   'P 1'
#
loop_
_entity.id
_entity.type
_entity.pdbx_description
1 polymer ?
#
loop_
_entity_poly.entity_id
_entity_poly.type
_entity_poly.pdbx_seq_one_letter_code
_entity_poly.pdbx_strand_id
1 'polypeptide(L)'
;MNRPAIALAVCGLAYAAAVFAATARPSAGTWGLHSPGFLAPPLRLLVLAILAAGAGLLVLGAASGRRAPEDPRTTARSAAGRSSRARGLDGLSRRLRAVPPRWLRAVPPRWLAGVPPSIRLLAALVPCAGLLWTLRARTLLLGDGAVWLATVKAGEHRAYSEPLSAALWYGFANLLQLFRIPPDATAMAVVSILCGLLAVPLLTGVAREIEPTGRSRWIALALLLTLGVSQFYFGYIESYPAASLFVFLYLWLALRQAGAHSSGAPAR
;
A
#
# COMPACT_ATOMS: atom_id res chain seq x y z
N MET A 1 -2.51 30.12 -2.26
CA MET A 1 -2.80 28.85 -1.54
C MET A 1 -2.75 27.71 -2.55
N ASN A 2 -2.05 26.60 -2.25
CA ASN A 2 -1.80 25.54 -3.24
C ASN A 2 -3.07 24.67 -3.35
N ARG A 3 -3.87 24.86 -4.41
CA ARG A 3 -5.13 24.12 -4.68
C ARG A 3 -5.04 22.60 -4.43
N PRO A 4 -3.99 21.87 -4.87
CA PRO A 4 -3.90 20.43 -4.61
C PRO A 4 -3.72 20.07 -3.13
N ALA A 5 -2.98 20.87 -2.36
CA ALA A 5 -2.78 20.63 -0.93
C ALA A 5 -4.08 20.81 -0.14
N ILE A 6 -4.90 21.79 -0.52
CA ILE A 6 -6.23 22.01 0.09
C ILE A 6 -7.15 20.83 -0.22
N ALA A 7 -7.20 20.40 -1.48
CA ALA A 7 -8.03 19.25 -1.88
C ALA A 7 -7.64 17.99 -1.08
N LEU A 8 -6.35 17.70 -0.95
CA LEU A 8 -5.86 16.58 -0.13
C LEU A 8 -6.26 16.72 1.34
N ALA A 9 -6.14 17.91 1.93
CA ALA A 9 -6.53 18.16 3.31
C ALA A 9 -8.04 17.95 3.53
N VAL A 10 -8.87 18.46 2.62
CA VAL A 10 -10.34 18.28 2.66
C VAL A 10 -10.71 16.81 2.54
N CYS A 11 -10.14 16.10 1.56
CA CYS A 11 -10.39 14.67 1.39
C CYS A 11 -9.92 13.85 2.60
N GLY A 12 -8.75 14.19 3.17
CA GLY A 12 -8.22 13.54 4.37
C GLY A 12 -9.13 13.72 5.60
N LEU A 13 -9.64 14.94 5.81
CA LEU A 13 -10.61 15.23 6.88
C LEU A 13 -11.93 14.49 6.67
N ALA A 14 -12.47 14.53 5.45
CA ALA A 14 -13.71 13.83 5.11
C ALA A 14 -13.58 12.32 5.37
N TYR A 15 -12.45 11.72 4.97
CA TYR A 15 -12.15 10.33 5.25
C TYR A 15 -12.06 10.04 6.76
N ALA A 16 -11.32 10.87 7.51
CA ALA A 16 -11.19 10.71 8.96
C ALA A 16 -12.55 10.78 9.68
N ALA A 17 -13.39 11.74 9.32
CA ALA A 17 -14.73 11.88 9.85
C ALA A 17 -15.62 10.67 9.51
N ALA A 18 -15.55 10.19 8.27
CA ALA A 18 -16.29 9.01 7.82
C ALA A 18 -15.88 7.75 8.61
N VAL A 19 -14.58 7.53 8.83
CA VAL A 19 -14.07 6.43 9.65
C VAL A 19 -14.53 6.54 11.10
N PHE A 20 -14.48 7.74 11.70
CA PHE A 20 -14.92 7.96 13.08
C PHE A 20 -16.43 7.68 13.25
N ALA A 21 -17.26 8.23 12.35
CA ALA A 21 -18.70 8.01 12.36
C ALA A 21 -19.07 6.54 12.16
N ALA A 22 -18.43 5.88 11.19
CA ALA A 22 -18.65 4.47 10.92
C ALA A 22 -18.20 3.59 12.10
N THR A 23 -17.09 3.93 12.77
CA THR A 23 -16.59 3.21 13.95
C THR A 23 -17.57 3.25 15.13
N ALA A 24 -18.31 4.35 15.28
CA ALA A 24 -19.31 4.50 16.34
C ALA A 24 -20.60 3.70 16.06
N ARG A 25 -20.94 3.50 14.78
CA ARG A 25 -22.16 2.80 14.34
C ARG A 25 -21.83 1.83 13.21
N PRO A 26 -21.22 0.67 13.53
CA PRO A 26 -20.86 -0.29 12.51
C PRO A 26 -22.11 -0.84 11.80
N SER A 27 -22.08 -0.89 10.47
CA SER A 27 -23.15 -1.43 9.62
C SER A 27 -22.56 -2.16 8.42
N ALA A 28 -23.34 -3.05 7.80
CA ALA A 28 -22.93 -3.74 6.57
C ALA A 28 -22.62 -2.77 5.42
N GLY A 29 -23.27 -1.60 5.36
CA GLY A 29 -23.03 -0.58 4.33
C GLY A 29 -21.73 0.22 4.53
N THR A 30 -21.12 0.15 5.72
CA THR A 30 -19.91 0.92 6.06
C THR A 30 -18.68 0.02 6.17
N TRP A 31 -18.69 -1.11 5.45
CA TRP A 31 -17.84 -2.25 5.75
C TRP A 31 -16.31 -1.96 5.65
N GLY A 32 -15.90 -0.95 4.89
CA GLY A 32 -14.50 -0.49 4.82
C GLY A 32 -14.11 0.67 5.76
N LEU A 33 -15.05 1.29 6.47
CA LEU A 33 -14.82 2.51 7.27
C LEU A 33 -14.95 2.27 8.78
N HIS A 34 -15.89 1.43 9.19
CA HIS A 34 -16.22 1.18 10.61
C HIS A 34 -15.22 0.32 11.37
N SER A 35 -14.08 0.09 10.76
CA SER A 35 -13.33 -1.10 11.00
C SER A 35 -12.40 -1.07 12.22
N PRO A 36 -11.97 0.12 12.71
CA PRO A 36 -11.52 0.25 14.10
C PRO A 36 -12.58 -0.20 15.12
N GLY A 37 -13.86 -0.22 14.76
CA GLY A 37 -14.99 -0.66 15.60
C GLY A 37 -14.94 -2.12 16.03
N PHE A 38 -14.14 -2.96 15.35
CA PHE A 38 -13.90 -4.36 15.75
C PHE A 38 -12.60 -4.56 16.54
N LEU A 39 -11.76 -3.53 16.65
CA LEU A 39 -10.54 -3.59 17.44
C LEU A 39 -10.86 -3.42 18.93
N ALA A 40 -10.02 -4.02 19.78
CA ALA A 40 -10.03 -3.76 21.21
C ALA A 40 -9.86 -2.25 21.48
N PRO A 41 -10.43 -1.70 22.57
CA PRO A 41 -10.43 -0.26 22.85
C PRO A 41 -9.08 0.45 22.68
N PRO A 42 -7.94 -0.05 23.21
CA PRO A 42 -6.67 0.66 23.06
C PRO A 42 -6.19 0.73 21.61
N LEU A 43 -6.39 -0.33 20.84
CA LEU A 43 -6.02 -0.40 19.42
C LEU A 43 -6.92 0.48 18.56
N ARG A 44 -8.22 0.49 18.85
CA ARG A 44 -9.18 1.38 18.21
C ARG A 44 -8.78 2.84 18.39
N LEU A 45 -8.50 3.25 19.62
CA LEU A 45 -8.08 4.62 19.93
C LEU A 45 -6.75 4.96 19.24
N LEU A 46 -5.79 4.04 19.20
CA LEU A 46 -4.53 4.24 18.50
C LEU A 46 -4.73 4.50 17.00
N VAL A 47 -5.54 3.68 16.32
CA VAL A 47 -5.82 3.85 14.88
C VAL A 47 -6.53 5.18 14.61
N LEU A 48 -7.54 5.52 15.41
CA LEU A 48 -8.24 6.80 15.29
C LEU A 48 -7.32 8.00 15.55
N ALA A 49 -6.39 7.89 16.51
CA ALA A 49 -5.41 8.93 16.80
C ALA A 49 -4.43 9.11 15.64
N ILE A 50 -3.92 8.03 15.04
CA ILE A 50 -3.04 8.08 13.86
C ILE A 50 -3.77 8.75 12.68
N LEU A 51 -5.03 8.39 12.45
CA LEU A 51 -5.84 8.96 11.38
C LEU A 51 -6.10 10.45 11.59
N ALA A 52 -6.49 10.85 12.80
CA ALA A 52 -6.71 12.24 13.18
C ALA A 52 -5.41 13.07 13.06
N ALA A 53 -4.28 12.52 13.51
CA ALA A 53 -2.97 13.16 13.36
C ALA A 53 -2.58 13.33 11.89
N GLY A 54 -2.80 12.30 11.06
CA GLY A 54 -2.55 12.37 9.61
C GLY A 54 -3.38 13.46 8.92
N ALA A 55 -4.69 13.50 9.20
CA ALA A 55 -5.57 14.54 8.68
C ALA A 55 -5.18 15.94 9.17
N GLY A 56 -4.86 16.09 10.46
CA GLY A 56 -4.39 17.35 11.04
C GLY A 56 -3.10 17.85 10.39
N LEU A 57 -2.15 16.95 10.13
CA LEU A 57 -0.91 17.30 9.43
C LEU A 57 -1.15 17.74 7.98
N LEU A 58 -2.12 17.17 7.26
CA LEU A 58 -2.50 17.64 5.94
C LEU A 58 -3.07 19.06 5.99
N VAL A 59 -3.93 19.36 6.97
CA VAL A 59 -4.51 20.69 7.17
C VAL A 59 -3.42 21.72 7.49
N LEU A 60 -2.52 21.41 8.41
CA LEU A 60 -1.39 22.27 8.75
C LEU A 60 -0.45 22.48 7.55
N GLY A 61 -0.23 21.44 6.75
CA GLY A 61 0.52 21.54 5.49
C GLY A 61 -0.14 22.48 4.48
N ALA A 62 -1.46 22.38 4.30
CA ALA A 62 -2.22 23.25 3.41
C ALA A 62 -2.26 24.71 3.90
N ALA A 63 -2.42 24.91 5.21
CA ALA A 63 -2.51 26.24 5.85
C ALA A 63 -1.15 26.96 5.91
N SER A 64 -0.06 26.23 6.14
CA SER A 64 1.28 26.83 6.25
C SER A 64 1.82 27.39 4.93
N GLY A 65 1.16 27.13 3.80
CA GLY A 65 1.45 27.78 2.51
C GLY A 65 2.88 27.56 1.99
N ARG A 66 3.66 26.67 2.61
CA ARG A 66 5.04 26.39 2.20
C ARG A 66 5.01 25.85 0.77
N ARG A 67 5.40 26.71 -0.18
CA ARG A 67 5.79 26.28 -1.52
C ARG A 67 6.88 25.24 -1.32
N ALA A 68 6.73 24.06 -1.93
CA ALA A 68 7.82 23.11 -2.02
C ALA A 68 9.06 23.88 -2.50
N PRO A 69 10.22 23.75 -1.85
CA PRO A 69 11.42 24.41 -2.31
C PRO A 69 11.66 23.98 -3.76
N GLU A 70 11.63 24.93 -4.68
CA GLU A 70 12.03 24.70 -6.06
C GLU A 70 13.44 24.11 -6.02
N ASP A 71 13.58 22.85 -6.47
CA ASP A 71 14.89 22.21 -6.55
C ASP A 71 15.76 23.05 -7.52
N PRO A 72 16.88 23.65 -7.06
CA PRO A 72 17.79 24.41 -7.92
C PRO A 72 18.36 23.58 -9.08
N ARG A 73 18.24 22.25 -9.02
CA ARG A 73 18.65 21.34 -10.10
C ARG A 73 17.72 21.41 -11.31
N THR A 74 16.49 21.92 -11.14
CA THR A 74 15.52 22.08 -12.23
C THR A 74 15.89 23.27 -13.13
N THR A 75 16.44 24.34 -12.55
CA THR A 75 16.92 25.51 -13.31
C THR A 75 18.28 25.24 -13.98
N ALA A 76 19.21 24.56 -13.30
CA ALA A 76 20.53 24.24 -13.86
C ALA A 76 20.46 23.26 -15.05
N ARG A 77 19.48 22.34 -15.09
CA ARG A 77 19.32 21.39 -16.21
C ARG A 77 18.67 21.97 -17.46
N SER A 78 17.92 23.07 -17.32
CA SER A 78 17.32 23.78 -18.46
C SER A 78 18.39 24.41 -19.38
N ALA A 79 19.54 24.83 -18.82
CA ALA A 79 20.62 25.43 -19.60
C ALA A 79 21.44 24.41 -20.41
N ALA A 80 21.56 23.15 -19.94
CA ALA A 80 22.44 22.14 -20.50
C ALA A 80 21.79 21.21 -21.56
N GLY A 81 20.48 21.35 -21.83
CA GLY A 81 19.70 20.41 -22.63
C GLY A 81 19.69 20.63 -24.15
N ARG A 82 20.43 21.61 -24.69
CA ARG A 82 20.29 22.03 -26.10
C ARG A 82 21.06 21.21 -27.15
N SER A 83 21.84 20.19 -26.79
CA SER A 83 22.83 19.60 -27.73
C SER A 83 22.81 18.08 -27.96
N SER A 84 21.70 17.35 -27.80
CA SER A 84 21.71 15.92 -28.16
C SER A 84 20.45 15.42 -28.89
N ARG A 85 20.17 16.05 -30.02
CA ARG A 85 19.16 15.60 -30.98
C ARG A 85 19.79 14.74 -32.09
N ALA A 86 20.37 13.59 -31.73
CA ALA A 86 20.69 12.50 -32.66
C ALA A 86 21.15 11.25 -31.88
N ARG A 87 20.24 10.29 -31.68
CA ARG A 87 20.51 8.84 -31.56
C ARG A 87 19.19 8.12 -31.25
N GLY A 88 18.42 7.92 -32.31
CA GLY A 88 17.26 7.04 -32.31
C GLY A 88 17.70 5.58 -32.20
N LEU A 89 16.83 4.78 -31.59
CA LEU A 89 16.77 3.31 -31.61
C LEU A 89 17.72 2.52 -30.69
N ASP A 90 18.93 3.00 -30.35
CA ASP A 90 19.79 2.34 -29.32
C ASP A 90 19.33 2.59 -27.86
N GLY A 91 18.38 3.51 -27.67
CA GLY A 91 17.94 3.97 -26.34
C GLY A 91 16.92 3.05 -25.66
N LEU A 92 16.19 2.24 -26.42
CA LEU A 92 15.10 1.42 -25.89
C LEU A 92 15.63 0.19 -25.15
N SER A 93 16.70 -0.42 -25.67
CA SER A 93 17.45 -1.51 -25.02
C SER A 93 18.26 -1.04 -23.80
N ARG A 94 18.72 0.23 -23.76
CA ARG A 94 19.33 0.83 -22.55
C ARG A 94 18.29 1.25 -21.51
N ARG A 95 17.07 1.62 -21.89
CA ARG A 95 15.97 1.90 -20.95
C ARG A 95 15.40 0.64 -20.28
N LEU A 96 15.56 -0.51 -20.92
CA LEU A 96 15.22 -1.83 -20.36
C LEU A 96 16.34 -2.47 -19.53
N ARG A 97 17.58 -1.92 -19.53
CA ARG A 97 18.54 -2.24 -18.47
C ARG A 97 17.95 -1.68 -17.19
N ALA A 98 17.45 -2.57 -16.35
CA ALA A 98 16.91 -2.29 -15.03
C ALA A 98 17.82 -1.29 -14.30
N VAL A 99 17.47 0.01 -14.38
CA VAL A 99 18.04 1.01 -13.50
C VAL A 99 17.57 0.54 -12.12
N PRO A 100 18.48 0.06 -11.24
CA PRO A 100 18.08 -0.43 -9.94
C PRO A 100 17.26 0.68 -9.31
N PRO A 101 16.05 0.36 -8.86
CA PRO A 101 15.07 1.38 -8.59
C PRO A 101 15.63 2.31 -7.51
N ARG A 102 15.47 3.63 -7.72
CA ARG A 102 16.15 4.70 -6.96
C ARG A 102 16.00 4.57 -5.43
N TRP A 103 15.05 3.76 -4.94
CA TRP A 103 14.86 3.45 -3.54
C TRP A 103 15.98 2.61 -2.89
N LEU A 104 16.77 1.88 -3.67
CA LEU A 104 18.02 1.26 -3.18
C LEU A 104 19.10 2.30 -2.85
N ARG A 105 18.95 3.55 -3.33
CA ARG A 105 19.88 4.66 -3.08
C ARG A 105 19.33 5.71 -2.11
N ALA A 106 18.28 5.39 -1.35
CA ALA A 106 17.96 6.21 -0.19
C ALA A 106 19.15 6.12 0.77
N VAL A 107 19.86 7.24 0.98
CA VAL A 107 21.01 7.30 1.88
C VAL A 107 20.49 6.94 3.28
N PRO A 108 20.85 5.76 3.81
CA PRO A 108 20.38 5.35 5.12
C PRO A 108 21.00 6.26 6.19
N PRO A 109 20.41 6.29 7.39
CA PRO A 109 21.11 6.80 8.57
C PRO A 109 22.53 6.22 8.65
N ARG A 110 23.52 7.02 9.07
CA ARG A 110 24.94 6.60 9.10
C ARG A 110 25.18 5.28 9.83
N TRP A 111 24.38 4.96 10.86
CA TRP A 111 24.45 3.71 11.62
C TRP A 111 23.99 2.46 10.85
N LEU A 112 23.33 2.62 9.70
CA LEU A 112 22.91 1.53 8.82
C LEU A 112 23.80 1.39 7.58
N ALA A 113 24.80 2.27 7.38
CA ALA A 113 25.55 2.41 6.12
C ALA A 113 26.25 1.12 5.64
N GLY A 114 26.55 0.16 6.52
CA GLY A 114 27.14 -1.14 6.17
C GLY A 114 26.15 -2.29 5.94
N VAL A 115 24.87 -2.13 6.28
CA VAL A 115 23.88 -3.22 6.18
C VAL A 115 23.35 -3.31 4.74
N PRO A 116 23.38 -4.49 4.08
CA PRO A 116 22.78 -4.69 2.77
C PRO A 116 21.30 -4.23 2.75
N PRO A 117 20.83 -3.60 1.66
CA PRO A 117 19.46 -3.09 1.59
C PRO A 117 18.39 -4.18 1.72
N SER A 118 18.69 -5.41 1.31
CA SER A 118 17.86 -6.60 1.51
C SER A 118 17.65 -6.92 3.00
N ILE A 119 18.71 -6.85 3.80
CA ILE A 119 18.65 -7.10 5.24
C ILE A 119 17.84 -6.00 5.94
N ARG A 120 17.99 -4.73 5.54
CA ARG A 120 17.17 -3.64 6.09
C ARG A 120 15.69 -3.81 5.76
N LEU A 121 15.37 -4.25 4.55
CA LEU A 121 14.00 -4.55 4.16
C LEU A 121 13.43 -5.70 4.99
N LEU A 122 14.16 -6.80 5.12
CA LEU A 122 13.76 -7.94 5.97
C LEU A 122 13.54 -7.50 7.42
N ALA A 123 14.48 -6.75 7.99
CA ALA A 123 14.39 -6.23 9.35
C ALA A 123 13.16 -5.32 9.56
N ALA A 124 12.68 -4.62 8.53
CA ALA A 124 11.45 -3.84 8.59
C ALA A 124 10.19 -4.70 8.37
N LEU A 125 10.27 -5.75 7.54
CA LEU A 125 9.13 -6.62 7.26
C LEU A 125 8.80 -7.55 8.43
N VAL A 126 9.78 -8.01 9.21
CA VAL A 126 9.56 -8.87 10.39
C VAL A 126 8.61 -8.25 11.42
N PRO A 127 8.83 -7.01 11.92
CA PRO A 127 7.89 -6.39 12.85
C PRO A 127 6.53 -6.11 12.20
N CYS A 128 6.47 -5.78 10.90
CA CYS A 128 5.20 -5.68 10.19
C CYS A 128 4.45 -7.01 10.16
N ALA A 129 5.13 -8.12 9.91
CA ALA A 129 4.54 -9.45 9.92
C ALA A 129 4.00 -9.80 11.31
N GLY A 130 4.79 -9.52 12.36
CA GLY A 130 4.36 -9.70 13.75
C GLY A 130 3.13 -8.87 14.10
N LEU A 131 3.06 -7.62 13.62
CA LEU A 131 1.89 -6.75 13.82
C LEU A 131 0.66 -7.28 13.08
N LEU A 132 0.80 -7.64 11.80
CA LEU A 132 -0.29 -8.22 11.00
C LEU A 132 -0.80 -9.53 11.62
N TRP A 133 0.10 -10.36 12.14
CA TRP A 133 -0.22 -11.63 12.77
C TRP A 133 -0.94 -11.46 14.11
N THR A 134 -0.48 -10.52 14.96
CA THR A 134 -1.10 -10.25 16.27
C THR A 134 -2.48 -9.62 16.12
N LEU A 135 -2.65 -8.76 15.11
CA LEU A 135 -3.91 -8.10 14.78
C LEU A 135 -4.82 -8.94 13.88
N ARG A 136 -4.43 -10.19 13.56
CA ARG A 136 -5.20 -11.03 12.65
C ARG A 136 -6.65 -11.19 13.12
N ALA A 137 -7.57 -11.20 12.16
CA ALA A 137 -8.96 -11.53 12.39
C ALA A 137 -9.03 -12.95 12.99
N ARG A 138 -9.59 -13.06 14.18
CA ARG A 138 -9.85 -14.36 14.84
C ARG A 138 -11.23 -14.90 14.50
N THR A 139 -12.10 -14.05 13.98
CA THR A 139 -13.45 -14.38 13.54
C THR A 139 -13.56 -14.12 12.05
N LEU A 140 -14.15 -15.07 11.31
CA LEU A 140 -14.38 -14.97 9.87
C LEU A 140 -15.58 -14.04 9.65
N LEU A 141 -15.30 -12.75 9.55
CA LEU A 141 -16.26 -11.66 9.76
C LEU A 141 -17.44 -11.61 8.75
N LEU A 142 -17.42 -12.38 7.64
CA LEU A 142 -18.52 -12.45 6.65
C LEU A 142 -18.98 -13.85 6.26
N GLY A 143 -18.46 -14.91 6.87
CA GLY A 143 -18.83 -16.27 6.47
C GLY A 143 -18.21 -16.73 5.15
N ASP A 144 -17.90 -15.86 4.19
CA ASP A 144 -17.29 -16.25 2.90
C ASP A 144 -15.92 -16.92 3.08
N GLY A 145 -15.07 -16.39 3.96
CA GLY A 145 -13.83 -17.09 4.34
C GLY A 145 -14.06 -18.44 5.05
N ALA A 146 -15.20 -18.61 5.73
CA ALA A 146 -15.59 -19.89 6.33
C ALA A 146 -16.09 -20.88 5.27
N VAL A 147 -16.81 -20.40 4.26
CA VAL A 147 -17.23 -21.18 3.09
C VAL A 147 -15.99 -21.65 2.32
N TRP A 148 -15.01 -20.78 2.07
CA TRP A 148 -13.75 -21.17 1.44
C TRP A 148 -13.00 -22.22 2.24
N LEU A 149 -12.87 -22.02 3.54
CA LEU A 149 -12.20 -22.98 4.42
C LEU A 149 -12.93 -24.33 4.46
N ALA A 150 -14.25 -24.33 4.54
CA ALA A 150 -15.07 -25.54 4.52
C ALA A 150 -14.94 -26.29 3.18
N THR A 151 -14.99 -25.56 2.06
CA THR A 151 -14.88 -26.10 0.71
C THR A 151 -13.51 -26.76 0.50
N VAL A 152 -12.43 -26.07 0.89
CA VAL A 152 -11.06 -26.61 0.84
C VAL A 152 -10.91 -27.84 1.73
N LYS A 153 -11.46 -27.83 2.95
CA LYS A 153 -11.39 -28.99 3.87
C LYS A 153 -12.22 -30.18 3.39
N ALA A 154 -13.35 -29.93 2.74
CA ALA A 154 -14.20 -30.97 2.16
C ALA A 154 -13.60 -31.57 0.87
N GLY A 155 -12.55 -30.96 0.30
CA GLY A 155 -12.00 -31.35 -0.99
C GLY A 155 -12.93 -31.05 -2.17
N GLU A 156 -13.97 -30.23 -1.94
CA GLU A 156 -14.90 -29.82 -2.99
C GLU A 156 -14.24 -28.78 -3.88
N HIS A 157 -14.36 -28.93 -5.19
CA HIS A 157 -13.80 -27.99 -6.16
C HIS A 157 -14.93 -27.16 -6.79
N ARG A 158 -15.52 -26.26 -6.01
CA ARG A 158 -16.52 -25.31 -6.52
C ARG A 158 -15.79 -24.10 -7.10
N ALA A 159 -15.66 -24.03 -8.43
CA ALA A 159 -14.96 -22.95 -9.14
C ALA A 159 -15.90 -22.05 -9.95
N TYR A 160 -17.21 -22.34 -9.99
CA TYR A 160 -18.11 -21.82 -11.03
C TYR A 160 -18.32 -20.29 -11.00
N SER A 161 -18.26 -19.65 -9.84
CA SER A 161 -18.51 -18.21 -9.71
C SER A 161 -17.23 -17.37 -9.54
N GLU A 162 -16.11 -17.97 -9.10
CA GLU A 162 -14.89 -17.24 -8.74
C GLU A 162 -13.61 -18.02 -9.09
N PRO A 163 -13.25 -18.13 -10.38
CA PRO A 163 -12.14 -18.97 -10.82
C PRO A 163 -10.79 -18.53 -10.27
N LEU A 164 -10.58 -17.22 -10.08
CA LEU A 164 -9.33 -16.69 -9.53
C LEU A 164 -9.21 -16.96 -8.02
N SER A 165 -10.30 -16.76 -7.27
CA SER A 165 -10.34 -17.10 -5.84
C SER A 165 -10.11 -18.60 -5.64
N ALA A 166 -10.77 -19.43 -6.45
CA ALA A 166 -10.58 -20.88 -6.46
C ALA A 166 -9.11 -21.26 -6.74
N ALA A 167 -8.51 -20.72 -7.81
CA ALA A 167 -7.12 -21.00 -8.15
C ALA A 167 -6.16 -20.61 -7.01
N LEU A 168 -6.39 -19.46 -6.37
CA LEU A 168 -5.60 -18.99 -5.23
C LEU A 168 -5.69 -19.97 -4.06
N TRP A 169 -6.91 -20.33 -3.64
CA TRP A 169 -7.12 -21.09 -2.41
C TRP A 169 -6.83 -22.58 -2.56
N TYR A 170 -7.25 -23.21 -3.66
CA TYR A 170 -6.88 -24.61 -3.92
C TYR A 170 -5.39 -24.74 -4.20
N GLY A 171 -4.79 -23.79 -4.94
CA GLY A 171 -3.36 -23.77 -5.18
C GLY A 171 -2.56 -23.68 -3.88
N PHE A 172 -2.97 -22.80 -2.97
CA PHE A 172 -2.31 -22.68 -1.66
C PHE A 172 -2.57 -23.89 -0.76
N ALA A 173 -3.78 -24.44 -0.76
CA ALA A 173 -4.09 -25.66 -0.01
C ALA A 173 -3.25 -26.86 -0.49
N ASN A 174 -3.06 -27.01 -1.81
CA ASN A 174 -2.19 -28.02 -2.38
C ASN A 174 -0.72 -27.83 -1.94
N LEU A 175 -0.26 -26.58 -1.88
CA LEU A 175 1.07 -26.26 -1.35
C LEU A 175 1.19 -26.67 0.12
N LEU A 176 0.20 -26.37 0.96
CA LEU A 176 0.20 -26.79 2.37
C LEU A 176 0.24 -28.32 2.50
N GLN A 177 -0.53 -29.04 1.69
CA GLN A 177 -0.55 -30.49 1.66
C GLN A 177 0.80 -31.08 1.25
N LEU A 178 1.52 -30.45 0.31
CA LEU A 178 2.89 -30.85 -0.05
C LEU A 178 3.83 -30.84 1.15
N PHE A 179 3.64 -29.90 2.08
CA PHE A 179 4.37 -29.81 3.36
C PHE A 179 3.71 -30.57 4.52
N ARG A 180 2.64 -31.33 4.26
CA ARG A 180 1.83 -32.04 5.27
C ARG A 180 1.25 -31.12 6.36
N ILE A 181 0.98 -29.86 6.00
CA ILE A 181 0.32 -28.89 6.88
C ILE A 181 -1.19 -28.93 6.59
N PRO A 182 -2.05 -29.09 7.60
CA PRO A 182 -3.50 -29.08 7.37
C PRO A 182 -3.98 -27.67 6.97
N PRO A 183 -4.88 -27.54 5.98
CA PRO A 183 -5.43 -26.25 5.56
C PRO A 183 -6.48 -25.76 6.59
N ASP A 184 -6.02 -25.31 7.74
CA ASP A 184 -6.85 -24.67 8.76
C ASP A 184 -6.91 -23.14 8.59
N ALA A 185 -7.73 -22.47 9.39
CA ALA A 185 -7.89 -21.01 9.30
C ALA A 185 -6.56 -20.26 9.52
N THR A 186 -5.68 -20.80 10.36
CA THR A 186 -4.40 -20.17 10.71
C THR A 186 -3.41 -20.28 9.56
N ALA A 187 -3.30 -21.46 8.94
CA ALA A 187 -2.44 -21.69 7.79
C ALA A 187 -2.91 -20.88 6.58
N MET A 188 -4.22 -20.85 6.33
CA MET A 188 -4.81 -20.10 5.20
C MET A 188 -4.65 -18.59 5.36
N ALA A 189 -4.71 -18.05 6.59
CA ALA A 189 -4.48 -16.64 6.89
C ALA A 189 -3.08 -16.13 6.49
N VAL A 190 -2.09 -17.02 6.33
CA VAL A 190 -0.72 -16.66 5.93
C VAL A 190 -0.72 -15.95 4.58
N VAL A 191 -1.54 -16.36 3.63
CA VAL A 191 -1.61 -15.74 2.29
C VAL A 191 -1.92 -14.25 2.39
N SER A 192 -2.92 -13.89 3.18
CA SER A 192 -3.35 -12.50 3.34
C SER A 192 -2.30 -11.65 4.05
N ILE A 193 -1.58 -12.24 5.01
CA ILE A 193 -0.48 -11.58 5.72
C ILE A 193 0.71 -11.35 4.78
N LEU A 194 1.07 -12.34 3.97
CA LEU A 194 2.08 -12.19 2.91
C LEU A 194 1.67 -11.09 1.93
N CYS A 195 0.38 -11.00 1.59
CA CYS A 195 -0.13 -9.90 0.78
C CYS A 195 0.07 -8.56 1.49
N GLY A 196 -0.21 -8.46 2.78
CA GLY A 196 0.08 -7.23 3.56
C GLY A 196 1.53 -6.81 3.52
N LEU A 197 2.46 -7.76 3.64
CA LEU A 197 3.88 -7.50 3.55
C LEU A 197 4.30 -6.97 2.18
N LEU A 198 3.70 -7.50 1.10
CA LEU A 198 3.91 -7.03 -0.27
C LEU A 198 3.23 -5.68 -0.53
N ALA A 199 2.13 -5.37 0.15
CA ALA A 199 1.42 -4.11 0.01
C ALA A 199 2.24 -2.92 0.55
N VAL A 200 2.99 -3.09 1.64
CA VAL A 200 3.83 -2.03 2.23
C VAL A 200 4.78 -1.37 1.22
N PRO A 201 5.64 -2.10 0.47
CA PRO A 201 6.51 -1.48 -0.52
C PRO A 201 5.74 -0.88 -1.70
N LEU A 202 4.60 -1.46 -2.11
CA LEU A 202 3.75 -0.90 -3.18
C LEU A 202 3.14 0.44 -2.76
N LEU A 203 2.53 0.51 -1.58
CA LEU A 203 1.95 1.74 -1.02
C LEU A 203 3.02 2.80 -0.76
N THR A 204 4.22 2.38 -0.35
CA THR A 204 5.38 3.29 -0.27
C THR A 204 5.77 3.82 -1.66
N GLY A 205 5.68 2.99 -2.69
CA GLY A 205 5.83 3.40 -4.08
C GLY A 205 4.81 4.46 -4.48
N VAL A 206 3.51 4.17 -4.28
CA VAL A 206 2.41 5.12 -4.53
C VAL A 206 2.62 6.44 -3.78
N ALA A 207 2.90 6.39 -2.48
CA ALA A 207 3.13 7.59 -1.66
C ALA A 207 4.28 8.46 -2.18
N ARG A 208 5.33 7.85 -2.77
CA ARG A 208 6.46 8.58 -3.36
C ARG A 208 6.11 9.25 -4.67
N GLU A 209 5.24 8.66 -5.48
CA GLU A 209 4.78 9.28 -6.72
C GLU A 209 3.81 10.43 -6.43
N ILE A 210 2.98 10.31 -5.39
CA ILE A 210 2.07 11.40 -4.96
C ILE A 210 2.86 12.54 -4.30
N GLU A 211 3.78 12.23 -3.37
CA GLU A 211 4.57 13.19 -2.61
C GLU A 211 6.08 12.91 -2.72
N PRO A 212 6.76 13.51 -3.72
CA PRO A 212 8.17 13.25 -4.02
C PRO A 212 9.15 13.73 -2.95
N THR A 213 8.76 14.59 -2.01
CA THR A 213 9.70 15.21 -1.06
C THR A 213 9.11 15.45 0.33
N GLY A 214 9.87 15.09 1.38
CA GLY A 214 9.65 15.59 2.74
C GLY A 214 8.81 14.72 3.68
N ARG A 215 8.30 15.36 4.74
CA ARG A 215 7.45 14.76 5.78
C ARG A 215 6.03 14.41 5.28
N SER A 216 5.53 15.11 4.24
CA SER A 216 4.22 14.86 3.61
C SER A 216 4.08 13.43 3.09
N ARG A 217 5.17 12.84 2.59
CA ARG A 217 5.20 11.45 2.13
C ARG A 217 4.84 10.45 3.23
N TRP A 218 5.34 10.66 4.45
CA TRP A 218 5.04 9.77 5.56
C TRP A 218 3.58 9.89 5.99
N ILE A 219 2.99 11.08 5.84
CA ILE A 219 1.56 11.31 6.07
C ILE A 219 0.72 10.60 5.00
N ALA A 220 1.08 10.75 3.72
CA ALA A 220 0.42 10.03 2.63
C ALA A 220 0.51 8.51 2.82
N LEU A 221 1.69 8.00 3.19
CA LEU A 221 1.88 6.59 3.50
C LEU A 221 1.04 6.15 4.71
N ALA A 222 1.00 6.93 5.78
CA ALA A 222 0.17 6.63 6.95
C ALA A 222 -1.31 6.53 6.59
N LEU A 223 -1.82 7.46 5.76
CA LEU A 223 -3.20 7.44 5.28
C LEU A 223 -3.49 6.24 4.36
N LEU A 224 -2.55 5.89 3.47
CA LEU A 224 -2.68 4.72 2.63
C LEU A 224 -2.69 3.42 3.46
N LEU A 225 -1.87 3.36 4.52
CA LEU A 225 -1.83 2.21 5.43
C LEU A 225 -3.08 2.11 6.31
N THR A 226 -3.81 3.21 6.53
CA THR A 226 -5.10 3.22 7.26
C THR A 226 -6.32 3.11 6.36
N LEU A 227 -6.14 2.82 5.06
CA LEU A 227 -7.26 2.46 4.18
C LEU A 227 -7.95 1.19 4.72
N GLY A 228 -9.28 1.12 4.61
CA GLY A 228 -10.04 -0.07 4.98
C GLY A 228 -9.53 -1.37 4.33
N VAL A 229 -8.97 -1.26 3.13
CA VAL A 229 -8.35 -2.38 2.38
C VAL A 229 -7.18 -3.02 3.16
N SER A 230 -6.48 -2.25 4.00
CA SER A 230 -5.38 -2.78 4.82
C SER A 230 -5.82 -3.90 5.76
N GLN A 231 -7.13 -3.99 6.04
CA GLN A 231 -7.65 -4.99 6.94
C GLN A 231 -7.73 -6.38 6.36
N PHE A 232 -7.85 -6.48 5.04
CA PHE A 232 -7.79 -7.75 4.35
C PHE A 232 -6.46 -8.46 4.63
N TYR A 233 -5.41 -7.71 4.95
CA TYR A 233 -4.10 -8.27 5.28
C TYR A 233 -4.00 -8.88 6.68
N PHE A 234 -4.98 -8.67 7.56
CA PHE A 234 -5.03 -9.27 8.90
C PHE A 234 -5.58 -10.70 8.85
N GLY A 235 -5.10 -11.54 7.93
CA GLY A 235 -5.50 -12.95 7.85
C GLY A 235 -6.90 -13.19 7.28
N TYR A 236 -7.43 -12.26 6.48
CA TYR A 236 -8.75 -12.38 5.87
C TYR A 236 -8.73 -13.39 4.71
N ILE A 237 -9.42 -14.52 4.85
CA ILE A 237 -9.37 -15.65 3.90
C ILE A 237 -10.31 -15.39 2.70
N GLU A 238 -9.99 -14.40 1.88
CA GLU A 238 -10.66 -14.13 0.61
C GLU A 238 -9.67 -13.68 -0.48
N SER A 239 -10.12 -13.48 -1.72
CA SER A 239 -9.24 -13.07 -2.83
C SER A 239 -8.88 -11.57 -2.82
N TYR A 240 -9.60 -10.75 -2.04
CA TYR A 240 -9.36 -9.30 -1.95
C TYR A 240 -7.95 -8.86 -1.56
N PRO A 241 -7.24 -9.47 -0.57
CA PRO A 241 -5.85 -9.13 -0.27
C PRO A 241 -4.92 -9.32 -1.47
N ALA A 242 -5.15 -10.35 -2.30
CA ALA A 242 -4.36 -10.56 -3.50
C ALA A 242 -4.76 -9.56 -4.59
N ALA A 243 -6.05 -9.36 -4.81
CA ALA A 243 -6.57 -8.41 -5.80
C ALA A 243 -6.07 -6.98 -5.55
N SER A 244 -6.05 -6.53 -4.29
CA SER A 244 -5.59 -5.18 -3.91
C SER A 244 -4.11 -4.96 -4.24
N LEU A 245 -3.27 -6.00 -4.20
CA LEU A 245 -1.87 -5.88 -4.64
C LEU A 245 -1.77 -5.50 -6.11
N PHE A 246 -2.57 -6.14 -6.97
CA PHE A 246 -2.58 -5.83 -8.40
C PHE A 246 -3.09 -4.42 -8.64
N VAL A 247 -4.11 -3.97 -7.90
CA VAL A 247 -4.60 -2.59 -7.96
C VAL A 247 -3.53 -1.59 -7.52
N PHE A 248 -2.83 -1.84 -6.40
CA PHE A 248 -1.76 -0.95 -5.93
C PHE A 248 -0.56 -0.94 -6.88
N LEU A 249 -0.21 -2.09 -7.46
CA LEU A 249 0.84 -2.19 -8.48
C LEU A 249 0.44 -1.39 -9.72
N TYR A 250 -0.78 -1.58 -10.22
CA TYR A 250 -1.33 -0.83 -11.35
C TYR A 250 -1.29 0.68 -11.08
N LEU A 251 -1.82 1.12 -9.93
CA LEU A 251 -1.83 2.53 -9.53
C LEU A 251 -0.42 3.10 -9.46
N TRP A 252 0.52 2.37 -8.86
CA TRP A 252 1.91 2.81 -8.75
C TRP A 252 2.56 2.99 -10.12
N LEU A 253 2.38 2.02 -11.02
CA LEU A 253 2.91 2.09 -12.39
C LEU A 253 2.26 3.22 -13.20
N ALA A 254 0.94 3.41 -13.06
CA ALA A 254 0.19 4.46 -13.73
C ALA A 254 0.65 5.86 -13.29
N LEU A 255 0.80 6.09 -11.98
CA LEU A 255 1.31 7.36 -11.44
C LEU A 255 2.73 7.64 -11.93
N ARG A 256 3.58 6.62 -11.94
CA ARG A 256 4.96 6.72 -12.42
C ARG A 256 5.02 7.07 -13.91
N GLN A 257 4.12 6.51 -14.73
CA GLN A 257 4.03 6.83 -16.15
C GLN A 257 3.47 8.24 -16.37
N ALA A 258 2.45 8.66 -15.60
CA ALA A 258 1.89 10.00 -15.68
C ALA A 258 2.92 11.08 -15.30
N GLY A 259 3.69 10.85 -14.24
CA GLY A 259 4.79 11.73 -13.83
C GLY A 259 5.93 11.81 -14.87
N ALA A 260 6.17 10.75 -15.63
CA ALA A 260 7.15 10.75 -16.72
C ALA A 260 6.71 11.59 -17.94
N HIS A 261 5.39 11.67 -18.22
CA HIS A 261 4.86 12.47 -19.31
C HIS A 261 4.81 13.97 -18.97
N SER A 262 4.46 14.33 -17.74
CA SER A 262 4.42 15.73 -17.30
C SER A 262 5.79 16.40 -17.26
N SER A 263 6.86 15.62 -17.10
CA SER A 263 8.25 16.10 -17.13
C SER A 263 8.87 16.14 -18.54
N GLY A 264 8.13 15.73 -19.58
CA GLY A 264 8.61 15.66 -20.97
C GLY A 264 7.78 16.43 -22.00
N ALA A 265 6.70 17.13 -21.61
CA ALA A 265 5.87 17.87 -22.56
C ALA A 265 6.43 19.29 -22.81
N PRO A 266 6.91 19.62 -24.02
CA PRO A 266 7.06 21.02 -24.40
C PRO A 266 5.66 21.64 -24.48
N ALA A 267 5.45 22.74 -23.76
CA ALA A 267 4.32 23.62 -24.01
C ALA A 267 4.38 24.02 -25.50
N ARG A 268 3.31 23.70 -26.23
CA ARG A 268 3.10 24.25 -27.58
C ARG A 268 2.65 25.69 -27.46
#